data_AF-A0A2N7L5L2-F1
#
_entry.id   AF-A0A2N7L5L2-F1
#
_cell.length_a   1.000
_cell.length_b   1.000
_cell.length_c   1.000
_cell.angle_alpha   90.00
_cell.angle_beta   90.00
_cell.angle_gamma   90.00
#
_symmetry.space_group_name_H-M   'P 1'
#
loop_
_entity.id
_entity.type
_entity.pdbx_description
1 polymer ?
#
loop_
_entity_poly.entity_id
_entity_poly.type
_entity_poly.pdbx_seq_one_letter_code
_entity_poly.pdbx_strand_id
1 'polypeptide(L)' 'MNDSGLEHAPDEIKLAVDLIYLLESHDVAPETVLKALAIVQSDFERKLHQEE' A
#
# COMPACT_ATOMS: atom_id res chain seq x y z
N MET A 1 9.31 -14.66 22.24
CA MET A 1 8.73 -14.64 20.89
C MET A 1 8.19 -13.24 20.69
N ASN A 2 8.88 -12.42 19.90
CA ASN A 2 8.40 -11.08 19.57
C ASN A 2 7.25 -11.28 18.59
N ASP A 3 6.05 -11.37 19.13
CA ASP A 3 4.81 -11.22 18.38
C ASP A 3 4.85 -9.80 17.79
N SER A 4 5.33 -9.72 16.55
CA SER A 4 5.59 -8.46 15.89
C SER A 4 4.21 -7.88 15.63
N GLY A 5 3.88 -6.73 16.22
CA GLY A 5 2.54 -6.14 16.23
C GLY A 5 1.85 -5.96 14.86
N LEU A 6 2.54 -6.28 13.77
CA LEU A 6 1.99 -6.49 12.44
C LEU A 6 0.96 -7.62 12.35
N GLU A 7 1.10 -8.74 13.07
CA GLU A 7 0.15 -9.86 12.95
C GLU A 7 -1.27 -9.46 13.41
N HIS A 8 -1.35 -8.51 14.34
CA HIS A 8 -2.59 -7.96 14.88
C HIS A 8 -2.96 -6.58 14.31
N ALA A 9 -2.18 -6.04 13.37
CA ALA A 9 -2.48 -4.75 12.76
C ALA A 9 -3.73 -4.82 11.86
N PRO A 10 -4.43 -3.69 11.61
CA PRO A 10 -5.46 -3.62 10.58
C PRO A 10 -4.92 -4.03 9.19
N ASP A 11 -5.79 -4.58 8.34
CA ASP A 11 -5.39 -5.12 7.03
C ASP A 11 -4.74 -4.05 6.14
N GLU A 12 -5.25 -2.81 6.19
CA GLU A 12 -4.69 -1.68 5.46
C GLU A 12 -3.25 -1.33 5.90
N ILE A 13 -2.93 -1.55 7.19
CA ILE A 13 -1.59 -1.31 7.73
C ILE A 13 -0.64 -2.42 7.28
N LYS A 14 -1.08 -3.69 7.34
CA LYS A 14 -0.28 -4.82 6.84
C LYS A 14 0.05 -4.65 5.36
N LEU A 15 -0.97 -4.32 4.55
CA LEU A 15 -0.81 -4.09 3.12
C LEU A 15 0.14 -2.92 2.83
N ALA A 16 0.05 -1.83 3.58
CA ALA A 16 0.97 -0.70 3.42
C ALA A 16 2.43 -1.11 3.71
N VAL A 17 2.67 -1.91 4.75
CA VAL A 17 4.01 -2.39 5.11
C VAL A 17 4.56 -3.33 4.03
N ASP A 18 3.76 -4.27 3.55
CA ASP A 18 4.16 -5.18 2.46
C ASP A 18 4.49 -4.41 1.18
N LEU A 19 3.69 -3.39 0.86
CA LEU A 19 3.91 -2.56 -0.31
C LEU A 19 5.18 -1.71 -0.20
N ILE A 20 5.45 -1.13 0.97
CA ILE A 20 6.70 -0.39 1.23
C ILE A 20 7.90 -1.31 1.04
N TYR A 21 7.88 -2.50 1.67
CA TYR A 21 8.96 -3.48 1.54
C TYR A 21 9.20 -3.87 0.08
N LEU A 22 8.13 -4.12 -0.68
CA LEU A 22 8.22 -4.44 -2.10
C LEU A 22 8.88 -3.31 -2.90
N LEU A 23 8.47 -2.06 -2.67
CA LEU A 23 8.98 -0.91 -3.42
C LEU A 23 10.44 -0.59 -3.07
N GLU A 24 10.82 -0.73 -1.80
CA GLU A 24 12.21 -0.59 -1.35
C GLU A 24 13.11 -1.67 -1.95
N SER A 25 12.64 -2.93 -1.99
CA SER A 25 13.42 -4.04 -2.57
C SER A 25 13.69 -3.90 -4.09
N HIS A 26 12.94 -3.02 -4.76
CA HIS A 26 13.11 -2.71 -6.18
C HIS A 26 13.81 -1.35 -6.42
N ASP A 27 14.35 -0.72 -5.36
CA ASP A 27 15.03 0.58 -5.41
C ASP A 27 14.21 1.68 -6.13
N VAL A 28 12.87 1.64 -5.98
CA VAL A 28 11.99 2.62 -6.62
C VAL A 28 12.11 3.96 -5.90
N ALA A 29 12.45 5.02 -6.64
CA ALA A 29 12.56 6.36 -6.09
C ALA A 29 11.26 6.80 -5.39
N PRO A 30 11.31 7.41 -4.18
CA PRO A 30 10.12 7.81 -3.43
C PRO A 30 9.17 8.71 -4.21
N GLU A 31 9.67 9.61 -5.05
CA GLU A 31 8.84 10.49 -5.87
C GLU A 31 8.05 9.71 -6.93
N THR A 32 8.63 8.63 -7.46
CA THR A 32 7.95 7.72 -8.39
C THR A 32 6.90 6.90 -7.66
N VAL A 33 7.23 6.40 -6.46
CA VAL A 33 6.27 5.69 -5.59
C VAL A 33 5.03 6.54 -5.33
N LEU A 34 5.22 7.78 -4.86
CA LEU A 34 4.09 8.66 -4.52
C LEU A 34 3.19 8.95 -5.73
N LYS A 35 3.77 9.15 -6.92
CA LYS A 35 2.99 9.33 -8.16
C LYS A 35 2.21 8.07 -8.52
N ALA A 36 2.82 6.89 -8.39
CA ALA A 36 2.15 5.63 -8.66
C ALA A 36 1.00 5.36 -7.67
N LEU A 37 1.23 5.61 -6.38
CA LEU A 37 0.20 5.45 -5.35
C LEU A 37 -1.01 6.36 -5.57
N ALA A 38 -0.79 7.60 -6.05
CA ALA A 38 -1.90 8.49 -6.42
C ALA A 38 -2.75 7.91 -7.57
N ILE A 39 -2.11 7.29 -8.57
CA ILE A 39 -2.83 6.64 -9.67
C ILE A 39 -3.63 5.43 -9.17
N VAL A 40 -3.01 4.59 -8.33
CA VAL A 40 -3.65 3.42 -7.71
C VAL A 40 -4.85 3.85 -6.87
N GLN A 41 -4.67 4.85 -6.01
CA GLN A 41 -5.75 5.41 -5.19
C GLN A 41 -6.94 5.83 -6.06
N SER A 42 -6.70 6.67 -7.07
CA SER A 42 -7.77 7.11 -7.97
C SER A 42 -8.46 5.96 -8.72
N ASP A 43 -7.77 4.85 -8.98
CA ASP A 43 -8.38 3.67 -9.60
C ASP A 43 -9.34 2.94 -8.67
N PHE A 44 -8.94 2.73 -7.42
CA PHE A 44 -9.81 2.12 -6.41
C PHE A 44 -10.97 3.05 -6.04
N GLU A 45 -10.74 4.35 -5.96
CA GLU A 45 -11.83 5.33 -5.80
C GLU A 45 -12.85 5.19 -6.94
N ARG A 46 -12.41 5.14 -8.21
CA ARG A 46 -13.33 4.92 -9.33
C ARG A 46 -14.11 3.62 -9.22
N LYS A 47 -13.47 2.52 -8.80
CA LYS A 47 -14.13 1.22 -8.63
C LYS A 47 -15.23 1.27 -7.56
N LEU A 48 -14.98 1.94 -6.43
CA LEU A 48 -16.00 2.14 -5.40
C LEU A 48 -17.24 2.90 -5.92
N HIS A 49 -17.04 3.87 -6.81
CA HIS A 49 -18.15 4.61 -7.44
C HIS A 49 -18.81 3.85 -8.61
N GLN A 50 -18.21 2.77 -9.11
CA GLN A 50 -18.76 1.92 -10.17
C GLN A 50 -19.57 0.73 -9.62
N GLU A 51 -19.47 0.47 -8.32
CA GLU A 51 -20.23 -0.57 -7.61
C GLU A 51 -21.58 -0.05 -7.04
N GLU A 52 -21.93 1.22 -7.32
CA GLU A 52 -23.26 1.83 -7.11
C GLU A 52 -24.13 1.79 -8.39
#